data_AF-A0A9E3IX65-F1
#
_entry.id   AF-A0A9E3IX65-F1
#
_cell.length_a   1.000
_cell.length_b   1.000
_cell.length_c   1.000
_cell.angle_alpha   90.00
_cell.angle_beta   90.00
_cell.angle_gamma   90.00
#
_symmetry.space_group_name_H-M   'P 1'
#
loop_
_entity.id
_entity.type
_entity.pdbx_description
1 polymer ?
#
loop_
_entity_poly.entity_id
_entity_poly.type
_entity_poly.pdbx_seq_one_letter_code
_entity_poly.pdbx_strand_id
1 'polypeptide(L)'
;MRSLISGLHWLAWRDPKRRAQNLLRFAEVEADGGRDLVRAAEVTRDATLRKLFLKHALDEARHADLFRGRGLALIRALPPGAAGGVQADWLTPGERGLDDLRVEQEGDAALLAFLHLSEKSAARDFANYIAVLDADPSTKTVFEKVLHDETFHMTYTRRELSRVAPRAAGWRLWAARGRRFWKAYLRLASALAGVLGAVVLTAQYFLILPLFALAAKRSARREGVGWTAVAPERNGGLERQY
;
A
#
# COMPACT_ATOMS: atom_id res chain seq x y z
N MET A 1 -3.14 11.44 29.38
CA MET A 1 -2.52 10.16 28.97
C MET A 1 -2.68 10.01 27.47
N ARG A 2 -1.59 9.94 26.69
CA ARG A 2 -1.68 9.71 25.23
C ARG A 2 -2.05 8.25 24.99
N SER A 3 -3.09 7.99 24.19
CA SER A 3 -3.40 6.65 23.70
C SER A 3 -2.17 6.06 22.97
N LEU A 4 -1.98 4.73 23.02
CA LEU A 4 -0.88 4.05 22.30
C LEU A 4 -0.85 4.42 20.81
N ILE A 5 -2.02 4.59 20.19
CA ILE A 5 -2.19 5.01 18.79
C ILE A 5 -1.70 6.46 18.58
N SER A 6 -2.02 7.36 19.52
CA SER A 6 -1.54 8.74 19.51
C SER A 6 -0.02 8.83 19.69
N GLY A 7 0.59 7.91 20.46
CA GLY A 7 2.04 7.80 20.60
C GLY A 7 2.75 7.42 19.30
N LEU A 8 2.23 6.44 18.57
CA LEU A 8 2.76 6.01 17.27
C LEU A 8 2.61 7.10 16.19
N HIS A 9 1.45 7.75 16.11
CA HIS A 9 1.28 8.87 15.18
C HIS A 9 2.21 10.03 15.53
N TRP A 10 2.33 10.40 16.81
CA TRP A 10 3.26 11.44 17.22
C TRP A 10 4.71 11.11 16.82
N LEU A 11 5.15 9.86 16.97
CA LEU A 11 6.49 9.45 16.57
C LEU A 11 6.71 9.56 15.05
N ALA A 12 5.71 9.14 14.26
CA ALA A 12 5.75 9.20 12.80
C ALA A 12 5.77 10.65 12.29
N TRP A 13 5.04 11.55 12.95
CA TRP A 13 4.91 12.95 12.57
C TRP A 13 5.98 13.88 13.18
N ARG A 14 6.79 13.41 14.14
CA ARG A 14 7.86 14.21 14.79
C ARG A 14 9.05 14.47 13.87
N ASP A 15 9.44 13.50 13.05
CA ASP A 15 10.58 13.60 12.12
C ASP A 15 10.18 14.41 10.86
N PRO A 16 10.80 15.57 10.60
CA PRO A 16 10.48 16.41 9.44
C PRO A 16 10.65 15.69 8.09
N LYS A 17 11.59 14.75 7.98
CA LYS A 17 11.81 13.97 6.76
C LYS A 17 10.67 12.99 6.51
N ARG A 18 10.30 12.20 7.53
CA ARG A 18 9.15 11.28 7.47
C ARG A 18 7.87 12.04 7.18
N ARG A 19 7.66 13.18 7.84
CA ARG A 19 6.52 14.07 7.60
C ARG A 19 6.45 14.48 6.13
N ALA A 20 7.55 14.97 5.57
CA ALA A 20 7.58 15.42 4.17
C ALA A 20 7.21 14.31 3.19
N GLN A 21 7.74 13.10 3.40
CA GLN A 21 7.45 11.95 2.55
C GLN A 21 6.01 11.45 2.69
N ASN A 22 5.47 11.42 3.92
CA ASN A 22 4.07 11.07 4.12
C ASN A 22 3.15 12.03 3.38
N LEU A 23 3.44 13.34 3.40
CA LEU A 23 2.67 14.33 2.63
C LEU A 23 2.78 14.11 1.12
N LEU A 24 3.96 13.82 0.59
CA LEU A 24 4.09 13.49 -0.84
C LEU A 24 3.30 12.24 -1.21
N ARG A 25 3.23 11.26 -0.32
CA ARG A 25 2.45 10.04 -0.53
C ARG A 25 0.95 10.30 -0.45
N PHE A 26 0.48 11.15 0.47
CA PHE A 26 -0.90 11.63 0.44
C PHE A 26 -1.21 12.33 -0.88
N ALA A 27 -0.28 13.13 -1.42
CA ALA A 27 -0.48 13.77 -2.71
C ALA A 27 -0.63 12.79 -3.89
N GLU A 28 0.04 11.64 -3.84
CA GLU A 28 -0.16 10.57 -4.83
C GLU A 28 -1.54 9.93 -4.66
N VAL A 29 -1.89 9.61 -3.42
CA VAL A 29 -3.18 9.00 -3.03
C VAL A 29 -4.38 9.84 -3.47
N GLU A 30 -4.38 11.14 -3.19
CA GLU A 30 -5.50 12.01 -3.62
C GLU A 30 -5.51 12.18 -5.15
N ALA A 31 -4.33 12.23 -5.79
CA ALA A 31 -4.27 12.34 -7.25
C ALA A 31 -4.80 11.07 -7.96
N ASP A 32 -4.53 9.89 -7.42
CA ASP A 32 -5.12 8.63 -7.88
C ASP A 32 -6.63 8.59 -7.57
N GLY A 33 -7.01 9.03 -6.37
CA GLY A 33 -8.40 9.21 -5.95
C GLY A 33 -9.24 10.00 -6.95
N GLY A 34 -8.72 11.17 -7.33
CA GLY A 34 -9.33 12.05 -8.32
C GLY A 34 -9.45 11.41 -9.72
N ARG A 35 -8.45 10.64 -10.17
CA ARG A 35 -8.51 9.93 -11.46
C ARG A 35 -9.64 8.91 -11.51
N ASP A 36 -9.82 8.13 -10.45
CA ASP A 36 -10.88 7.13 -10.40
C ASP A 36 -12.27 7.75 -10.29
N LEU A 37 -12.39 8.92 -9.64
CA LEU A 37 -13.63 9.70 -9.64
C LEU A 37 -13.97 10.28 -11.03
N VAL A 38 -12.97 10.69 -11.81
CA VAL A 38 -13.19 11.09 -13.21
C VAL A 38 -13.70 9.90 -14.02
N ARG A 39 -13.08 8.73 -13.90
CA ARG A 39 -13.56 7.49 -14.54
C ARG A 39 -14.99 7.15 -14.10
N ALA A 40 -15.30 7.32 -12.82
CA ALA A 40 -16.64 7.07 -12.29
C ALA A 40 -17.69 8.00 -12.92
N ALA A 41 -17.32 9.26 -13.15
CA ALA A 41 -18.16 10.23 -13.82
C ALA A 41 -18.42 9.87 -15.30
N GLU A 42 -17.45 9.25 -15.97
CA GLU A 42 -17.58 8.79 -17.36
C GLU A 42 -18.54 7.59 -17.48
N VAL A 43 -18.44 6.62 -16.57
CA VAL A 43 -19.23 5.39 -16.65
C VAL A 43 -20.64 5.52 -16.08
N THR A 44 -20.86 6.42 -15.12
CA THR A 44 -22.17 6.58 -14.48
C THR A 44 -23.20 7.11 -15.48
N ARG A 45 -24.43 6.58 -15.41
CA ARG A 45 -25.56 7.04 -16.23
C ARG A 45 -26.31 8.20 -15.58
N ASP A 46 -26.10 8.42 -14.28
CA ASP A 46 -26.80 9.45 -13.52
C ASP A 46 -26.08 10.80 -13.64
N ALA A 47 -26.73 11.78 -14.27
CA ALA A 47 -26.16 13.12 -14.48
C ALA A 47 -25.85 13.86 -13.17
N THR A 48 -26.63 13.59 -12.11
CA THR A 48 -26.38 14.19 -10.78
C THR A 48 -25.11 13.61 -10.17
N LEU A 49 -24.95 12.28 -10.22
CA LEU A 49 -23.74 11.62 -9.73
C LEU A 49 -22.52 12.04 -10.52
N ARG A 50 -22.63 12.12 -11.85
CA ARG A 50 -21.56 12.60 -12.72
C ARG A 50 -21.03 13.96 -12.26
N LYS A 51 -21.93 14.91 -12.03
CA LYS A 51 -21.56 16.25 -11.55
C LYS A 51 -20.86 16.20 -10.18
N LEU A 52 -21.37 15.36 -9.26
CA LEU A 52 -20.80 15.22 -7.93
C LEU A 52 -19.42 14.56 -7.96
N PHE A 53 -19.23 13.51 -8.76
CA PHE A 53 -17.93 12.86 -8.94
C PHE A 53 -16.90 13.79 -9.57
N LEU A 54 -17.27 14.59 -10.58
CA LEU A 54 -16.36 15.58 -11.15
C LEU A 54 -15.98 16.67 -10.14
N LYS A 55 -16.94 17.15 -9.35
CA LYS A 55 -16.64 18.10 -8.26
C LYS A 55 -15.67 17.47 -7.25
N HIS A 56 -15.95 16.24 -6.84
CA HIS A 56 -15.11 15.50 -5.91
C HIS A 56 -13.69 15.35 -6.47
N ALA A 57 -13.54 14.93 -7.72
CA ALA A 57 -12.24 14.80 -8.37
C ALA A 57 -11.43 16.12 -8.42
N LEU A 58 -12.11 17.27 -8.59
CA LEU A 58 -11.46 18.58 -8.51
C LEU A 58 -10.99 18.91 -7.10
N ASP A 59 -11.75 18.52 -6.08
CA ASP A 59 -11.37 18.69 -4.68
C ASP A 59 -10.12 17.83 -4.38
N GLU A 60 -10.12 16.56 -4.79
CA GLU A 60 -8.98 15.65 -4.66
C GLU A 60 -7.70 16.18 -5.34
N ALA A 61 -7.84 16.73 -6.56
CA ALA A 61 -6.71 17.35 -7.24
C ALA A 61 -6.13 18.54 -6.44
N ARG A 62 -6.99 19.37 -5.84
CA ARG A 62 -6.53 20.45 -4.96
C ARG A 62 -5.85 19.91 -3.70
N HIS A 63 -6.38 18.85 -3.10
CA HIS A 63 -5.79 18.21 -1.92
C HIS A 63 -4.40 17.66 -2.25
N ALA A 64 -4.27 16.98 -3.39
CA ALA A 64 -2.99 16.51 -3.90
C ALA A 64 -1.96 17.66 -4.01
N ASP A 65 -2.36 18.80 -4.57
CA ASP A 65 -1.48 19.96 -4.71
C ASP A 65 -1.09 20.58 -3.36
N LEU A 66 -2.02 20.66 -2.40
CA LEU A 66 -1.74 21.14 -1.04
C LEU A 66 -0.71 20.25 -0.35
N PHE A 67 -0.91 18.93 -0.39
CA PHE A 67 0.00 17.96 0.20
C PHE A 67 1.36 17.98 -0.48
N ARG A 68 1.39 18.00 -1.83
CA ARG A 68 2.64 18.06 -2.61
C ARG A 68 3.41 19.33 -2.31
N GLY A 69 2.74 20.48 -2.33
CA GLY A 69 3.34 21.77 -2.03
C GLY A 69 3.98 21.80 -0.65
N ARG A 70 3.26 21.30 0.37
CA ARG A 70 3.80 21.24 1.74
C ARG A 70 4.95 20.24 1.89
N GLY A 71 4.83 19.05 1.30
CA GLY A 71 5.87 18.03 1.31
C GLY A 71 7.17 18.54 0.69
N LEU A 72 7.09 19.17 -0.49
CA LEU A 72 8.25 19.76 -1.16
C LEU A 72 8.85 20.93 -0.36
N ALA A 73 8.02 21.76 0.28
CA ALA A 73 8.50 22.84 1.13
C ALA A 73 9.32 22.31 2.32
N LEU A 74 8.89 21.21 2.94
CA LEU A 74 9.64 20.56 4.02
C LEU A 74 10.96 19.97 3.51
N ILE A 75 10.97 19.31 2.35
CA ILE A 75 12.21 18.78 1.76
C ILE A 75 13.24 19.88 1.50
N ARG A 76 12.80 21.02 0.97
CA ARG A 76 13.68 22.18 0.69
C ARG A 76 14.28 22.78 1.96
N ALA A 77 13.61 22.64 3.10
CA ALA A 77 14.10 23.11 4.40
C ALA A 77 15.07 22.12 5.08
N LEU A 78 15.19 20.89 4.58
CA LEU A 78 16.12 19.90 5.13
C LEU A 78 17.57 20.20 4.71
N PRO A 79 18.57 19.80 5.52
CA PRO A 79 19.97 19.88 5.12
C PRO A 79 20.24 19.14 3.80
N PRO A 80 21.16 19.63 2.95
CA PRO A 80 21.56 18.94 1.72
C PRO A 80 21.99 17.49 2.01
N GLY A 81 21.48 16.53 1.22
CA GLY A 81 21.75 15.10 1.41
C GLY A 81 20.86 14.39 2.44
N ALA A 82 20.16 15.12 3.32
CA ALA A 82 19.27 14.51 4.31
C ALA A 82 17.98 13.93 3.68
N ALA A 83 17.63 14.33 2.45
CA ALA A 83 16.47 13.80 1.71
C ALA A 83 16.66 12.34 1.25
N GLY A 84 17.91 11.84 1.18
CA GLY A 84 18.21 10.48 0.76
C GLY A 84 17.78 9.45 1.81
N GLY A 85 16.84 8.58 1.46
CA GLY A 85 16.49 7.38 2.24
C GLY A 85 15.61 7.65 3.46
N VAL A 86 14.30 7.70 3.27
CA VAL A 86 13.36 7.08 4.21
C VAL A 86 12.27 6.43 3.36
N GLN A 87 12.13 5.12 3.54
CA GLN A 87 11.14 4.27 2.92
C GLN A 87 10.31 3.75 4.10
N ALA A 88 9.43 4.62 4.63
CA ALA A 88 8.57 4.23 5.73
C ALA A 88 7.25 3.76 5.12
N ASP A 89 7.10 2.44 5.06
CA ASP A 89 5.86 1.70 4.72
C ASP A 89 4.74 1.89 5.77
N TRP A 90 4.73 3.06 6.44
CA TRP A 90 3.98 3.32 7.66
C TRP A 90 2.65 4.03 7.44
N LEU A 91 2.31 4.42 6.21
CA LEU A 91 0.89 4.68 5.93
C LEU A 91 0.15 3.39 6.29
N THR A 92 -0.80 3.52 7.21
CA THR A 92 -1.60 2.43 7.76
C THR A 92 -2.09 1.60 6.56
N PRO A 93 -1.82 0.29 6.47
CA PRO A 93 -2.17 -0.50 5.30
C PRO A 93 -3.68 -0.40 4.99
N GLY A 94 -4.05 0.49 4.05
CA GLY A 94 -5.42 0.98 3.90
C GLY A 94 -5.55 2.45 3.46
N GLU A 95 -4.48 3.24 3.58
CA GLU A 95 -4.35 4.60 3.03
C GLU A 95 -3.80 4.63 1.58
N ARG A 96 -3.66 3.47 0.93
CA ARG A 96 -3.48 3.42 -0.54
C ARG A 96 -4.84 3.73 -1.16
N GLY A 97 -5.03 4.99 -1.54
CA GLY A 97 -6.26 5.49 -2.18
C GLY A 97 -6.67 4.60 -3.33
N LEU A 98 -7.97 4.33 -3.42
CA LEU A 98 -8.72 3.68 -4.51
C LEU A 98 -8.05 2.52 -5.29
N ASP A 99 -6.93 1.96 -4.84
CA ASP A 99 -6.04 1.06 -5.59
C ASP A 99 -6.71 -0.26 -5.99
N ASP A 100 -7.85 -0.56 -5.39
CA ASP A 100 -8.67 -1.73 -5.68
C ASP A 100 -10.08 -1.39 -6.22
N LEU A 101 -10.37 -0.12 -6.46
CA LEU A 101 -11.65 0.33 -6.96
C LEU A 101 -11.71 0.11 -8.47
N ARG A 102 -12.28 -1.02 -8.89
CA ARG A 102 -12.59 -1.27 -10.29
C ARG A 102 -13.86 -0.53 -10.67
N VAL A 103 -13.69 0.76 -10.96
CA VAL A 103 -14.78 1.68 -11.31
C VAL A 103 -15.70 1.11 -12.38
N GLU A 104 -15.15 0.41 -13.39
CA GLU A 104 -15.96 -0.15 -14.48
C GLU A 104 -16.76 -1.41 -14.07
N GLN A 105 -16.41 -2.06 -12.95
CA GLN A 105 -17.00 -3.33 -12.50
C GLN A 105 -17.96 -3.14 -11.31
N GLU A 106 -17.87 -2.03 -10.58
CA GLU A 106 -18.71 -1.74 -9.43
C GLU A 106 -19.85 -0.78 -9.83
N GLY A 107 -21.09 -1.14 -9.49
CA GLY A 107 -22.23 -0.24 -9.73
C GLY A 107 -22.21 1.00 -8.82
N ASP A 108 -22.85 2.09 -9.25
CA ASP A 108 -22.85 3.41 -8.58
C ASP A 108 -23.03 3.35 -7.05
N ALA A 109 -23.93 2.50 -6.56
CA ALA A 109 -24.18 2.40 -5.13
C ALA A 109 -23.09 1.64 -4.34
N ALA A 110 -22.38 0.70 -4.96
CA ALA A 110 -21.22 0.06 -4.33
C ALA A 110 -20.06 1.05 -4.25
N LEU A 111 -19.88 1.84 -5.32
CA LEU A 111 -18.92 2.95 -5.36
C LEU A 111 -19.23 4.00 -4.28
N LEU A 112 -20.47 4.50 -4.19
CA LEU A 112 -20.87 5.47 -3.17
C LEU A 112 -20.68 4.94 -1.74
N ALA A 113 -20.96 3.66 -1.51
CA ALA A 113 -20.72 3.03 -0.21
C ALA A 113 -19.22 2.94 0.11
N PHE A 114 -18.40 2.66 -0.90
CA PHE A 114 -16.95 2.63 -0.76
C PHE A 114 -16.41 4.03 -0.43
N LEU A 115 -16.72 5.05 -1.25
CA LEU A 115 -16.30 6.44 -1.04
C LEU A 115 -16.69 6.93 0.35
N HIS A 116 -17.94 6.71 0.77
CA HIS A 116 -18.39 7.11 2.11
C HIS A 116 -17.53 6.50 3.25
N LEU A 117 -17.09 5.26 3.11
CA LEU A 117 -16.27 4.59 4.13
C LEU A 117 -14.80 5.00 4.06
N SER A 118 -14.31 5.35 2.87
CA SER A 118 -12.96 5.89 2.67
C SER A 118 -12.85 7.28 3.28
N GLU A 119 -13.76 8.19 2.93
CA GLU A 119 -13.79 9.57 3.46
C GLU A 119 -13.95 9.58 4.97
N LYS A 120 -14.82 8.71 5.51
CA LYS A 120 -14.99 8.58 6.96
C LYS A 120 -13.70 8.11 7.66
N SER A 121 -12.91 7.26 6.99
CA SER A 121 -11.62 6.83 7.52
C SER A 121 -10.61 7.96 7.45
N ALA A 122 -10.48 8.60 6.28
CA ALA A 122 -9.57 9.72 6.03
C ALA A 122 -9.83 10.85 7.04
N ALA A 123 -11.08 11.28 7.19
CA ALA A 123 -11.47 12.32 8.15
C ALA A 123 -11.07 11.98 9.60
N ARG A 124 -11.23 10.72 10.02
CA ARG A 124 -10.81 10.27 11.35
C ARG A 124 -9.29 10.30 11.50
N ASP A 125 -8.57 9.84 10.49
CA ASP A 125 -7.12 9.73 10.52
C ASP A 125 -6.49 11.14 10.46
N PHE A 126 -7.04 12.07 9.66
CA PHE A 126 -6.68 13.49 9.64
C PHE A 126 -6.94 14.19 10.97
N ALA A 127 -8.06 13.92 11.63
CA ALA A 127 -8.32 14.46 12.97
C ALA A 127 -7.24 14.01 13.99
N ASN A 128 -6.79 12.76 13.90
CA ASN A 128 -5.69 12.26 14.72
C ASN A 128 -4.36 12.94 14.38
N TYR A 129 -4.09 13.23 13.10
CA TYR A 129 -2.88 13.94 12.66
C TYR A 129 -2.86 15.39 13.16
N ILE A 130 -3.97 16.12 13.04
CA ILE A 130 -4.13 17.48 13.56
C ILE A 130 -3.81 17.54 15.05
N ALA A 131 -4.24 16.54 15.83
CA ALA A 131 -4.01 16.46 17.27
C ALA A 131 -2.54 16.23 17.68
N VAL A 132 -1.67 15.79 16.76
CA VAL A 132 -0.24 15.55 17.04
C VAL A 132 0.71 16.54 16.34
N LEU A 133 0.17 17.47 15.54
CA LEU A 133 0.91 18.41 14.71
C LEU A 133 1.07 19.82 15.33
N ASP A 134 0.93 19.97 16.65
CA ASP A 134 1.05 21.30 17.30
C ASP A 134 2.42 21.97 17.09
N ALA A 135 3.47 21.19 16.86
CA ALA A 135 4.81 21.70 16.55
C ALA A 135 5.00 22.15 15.09
N ASP A 136 3.98 21.98 14.22
CA ASP A 136 4.01 22.40 12.82
C ASP A 136 2.64 22.93 12.36
N PRO A 137 2.35 24.20 12.69
CA PRO A 137 1.08 24.83 12.34
C PRO A 137 0.80 24.83 10.84
N SER A 138 1.81 24.99 9.99
CA SER A 138 1.63 25.02 8.54
C SER A 138 1.15 23.68 7.98
N THR A 139 1.68 22.56 8.48
CA THR A 139 1.17 21.24 8.09
C THR A 139 -0.21 20.98 8.69
N LYS A 140 -0.46 21.42 9.93
CA LYS A 140 -1.77 21.33 10.58
C LYS A 140 -2.87 22.01 9.75
N THR A 141 -2.61 23.22 9.26
CA THR A 141 -3.56 23.95 8.39
C THR A 141 -3.88 23.22 7.09
N VAL A 142 -2.92 22.49 6.50
CA VAL A 142 -3.18 21.68 5.30
C VAL A 142 -4.22 20.60 5.62
N PHE A 143 -4.02 19.84 6.70
CA PHE A 143 -4.97 18.82 7.13
C PHE A 143 -6.34 19.40 7.52
N GLU A 144 -6.39 20.56 8.17
CA GLU A 144 -7.65 21.22 8.53
C GLU A 144 -8.46 21.62 7.29
N LYS A 145 -7.79 22.12 6.23
CA LYS A 145 -8.45 22.46 4.96
C LYS A 145 -9.01 21.23 4.26
N VAL A 146 -8.21 20.16 4.17
CA VAL A 146 -8.63 18.89 3.55
C VAL A 146 -9.80 18.30 4.34
N LEU A 147 -9.67 18.21 5.68
CA LEU A 147 -10.72 17.69 6.55
C LEU A 147 -12.06 18.44 6.40
N HIS A 148 -12.03 19.74 6.11
CA HIS A 148 -13.25 20.50 5.86
C HIS A 148 -14.00 19.97 4.63
N ASP A 149 -13.27 19.75 3.53
CA ASP A 149 -13.83 19.23 2.27
C ASP A 149 -14.34 17.79 2.45
N GLU A 150 -13.64 16.94 3.22
CA GLU A 150 -14.07 15.56 3.53
C GLU A 150 -15.48 15.48 4.14
N THR A 151 -15.87 16.48 4.94
CA THR A 151 -17.21 16.49 5.54
C THR A 151 -18.31 16.62 4.48
N PHE A 152 -18.07 17.40 3.43
CA PHE A 152 -18.97 17.49 2.29
C PHE A 152 -19.01 16.15 1.55
N HIS A 153 -17.86 15.53 1.32
CA HIS A 153 -17.74 14.24 0.63
C HIS A 153 -18.51 13.12 1.33
N MET A 154 -18.33 13.01 2.65
CA MET A 154 -19.10 12.08 3.49
C MET A 154 -20.61 12.32 3.41
N THR A 155 -21.02 13.59 3.37
CA THR A 155 -22.43 13.98 3.39
C THR A 155 -23.11 13.63 2.08
N TYR A 156 -22.51 14.02 0.94
CA TYR A 156 -23.13 13.76 -0.36
C TYR A 156 -23.11 12.26 -0.68
N THR A 157 -22.02 11.53 -0.38
CA THR A 157 -21.92 10.09 -0.67
C THR A 157 -23.01 9.30 0.06
N ARG A 158 -23.29 9.64 1.32
CA ARG A 158 -24.37 9.04 2.10
C ARG A 158 -25.76 9.38 1.55
N ARG A 159 -25.99 10.66 1.21
CA ARG A 159 -27.26 11.13 0.66
C ARG A 159 -27.58 10.43 -0.67
N GLU A 160 -26.61 10.41 -1.57
CA GLU A 160 -26.74 9.78 -2.88
C GLU A 160 -26.86 8.27 -2.79
N LEU A 161 -26.15 7.62 -1.85
CA LEU A 161 -26.32 6.18 -1.62
C LEU A 161 -27.76 5.85 -1.21
N SER A 162 -28.37 6.70 -0.38
CA SER A 162 -29.76 6.54 0.06
C SER A 162 -30.75 6.77 -1.09
N ARG A 163 -30.42 7.66 -2.04
CA ARG A 163 -31.22 7.92 -3.24
C ARG A 163 -31.15 6.77 -4.26
N VAL A 164 -29.95 6.29 -4.57
CA VAL A 164 -29.70 5.27 -5.61
C VAL A 164 -30.07 3.87 -5.10
N ALA A 165 -29.98 3.63 -3.80
CA ALA A 165 -30.19 2.30 -3.21
C ALA A 165 -30.97 2.33 -1.88
N PRO A 166 -32.21 2.86 -1.85
CA PRO A 166 -32.94 3.10 -0.60
C PRO A 166 -33.15 1.84 0.26
N ARG A 167 -33.38 0.68 -0.37
CA ARG A 167 -33.60 -0.61 0.32
C ARG A 167 -32.31 -1.39 0.59
N ALA A 168 -31.18 -1.01 -0.02
CA ALA A 168 -29.92 -1.77 0.02
C ALA A 168 -28.74 -0.95 0.57
N ALA A 169 -28.93 0.31 0.94
CA ALA A 169 -27.88 1.20 1.43
C ALA A 169 -27.14 0.61 2.64
N GLY A 170 -27.88 0.08 3.62
CA GLY A 170 -27.30 -0.55 4.81
C GLY A 170 -26.47 -1.80 4.48
N TRP A 171 -27.01 -2.68 3.64
CA TRP A 171 -26.31 -3.89 3.20
C TRP A 171 -25.05 -3.56 2.40
N ARG A 172 -25.10 -2.58 1.48
CA ARG A 172 -23.94 -2.18 0.68
C ARG A 172 -22.83 -1.58 1.53
N LEU A 173 -23.16 -0.78 2.56
CA LEU A 173 -22.17 -0.32 3.53
C LEU A 173 -21.58 -1.49 4.32
N TRP A 174 -22.38 -2.48 4.70
CA TRP A 174 -21.90 -3.68 5.40
C TRP A 174 -21.00 -4.54 4.51
N ALA A 175 -21.40 -4.81 3.26
CA ALA A 175 -20.60 -5.55 2.29
C ALA A 175 -19.28 -4.83 1.98
N ALA A 176 -19.29 -3.50 1.84
CA ALA A 176 -18.08 -2.71 1.66
C ALA A 176 -17.14 -2.80 2.88
N ARG A 177 -17.68 -2.77 4.10
CA ARG A 177 -16.90 -3.04 5.32
C ARG A 177 -16.32 -4.46 5.33
N GLY A 178 -17.15 -5.46 5.01
CA GLY A 178 -16.74 -6.87 4.95
C GLY A 178 -15.60 -7.09 3.95
N ARG A 179 -15.67 -6.48 2.76
CA ARG A 179 -14.59 -6.50 1.78
C ARG A 179 -13.30 -5.87 2.30
N ARG A 180 -13.38 -4.75 3.03
CA ARG A 180 -12.22 -4.11 3.66
C ARG A 180 -11.59 -4.99 4.75
N PHE A 181 -12.40 -5.63 5.59
CA PHE A 181 -11.94 -6.59 6.60
C PHE A 181 -11.28 -7.83 5.98
N TRP A 182 -11.90 -8.41 4.95
CA TRP A 182 -11.33 -9.56 4.25
C TRP A 182 -9.97 -9.26 3.63
N LYS A 183 -9.80 -8.06 3.06
CA LYS A 183 -8.50 -7.62 2.52
C LYS A 183 -7.47 -7.36 3.59
N ALA A 184 -7.85 -6.75 4.70
CA ALA A 184 -6.96 -6.59 5.85
C ALA A 184 -6.46 -7.95 6.35
N TYR A 185 -7.35 -8.95 6.41
CA TYR A 185 -7.02 -10.33 6.73
C TYR A 185 -6.06 -10.96 5.70
N LEU A 186 -6.34 -10.88 4.39
CA LEU A 186 -5.48 -11.43 3.35
C LEU A 186 -4.08 -10.80 3.34
N ARG A 187 -3.97 -9.50 3.64
CA ARG A 187 -2.68 -8.80 3.74
C ARG A 187 -1.89 -9.25 4.96
N LEU A 188 -2.55 -9.41 6.11
CA LEU A 188 -1.93 -9.98 7.31
C LEU A 188 -1.45 -11.41 7.06
N ALA A 189 -2.28 -12.22 6.41
CA ALA A 189 -1.93 -13.59 6.03
C ALA A 189 -0.72 -13.62 5.07
N SER A 190 -0.67 -12.72 4.08
CA SER A 190 0.45 -12.62 3.14
C SER A 190 1.75 -12.17 3.81
N ALA A 191 1.68 -11.21 4.73
CA ALA A 191 2.84 -10.78 5.51
C ALA A 191 3.38 -11.92 6.40
N LEU A 192 2.49 -12.65 7.07
CA LEU A 192 2.85 -13.83 7.86
C LEU A 192 3.46 -14.94 6.98
N ALA A 193 2.88 -15.18 5.80
CA ALA A 193 3.42 -16.13 4.84
C ALA A 193 4.82 -15.73 4.34
N GLY A 194 5.08 -14.44 4.12
CA GLY A 194 6.40 -13.93 3.76
C GLY A 194 7.45 -14.18 4.84
N VAL A 195 7.10 -13.93 6.12
CA VAL A 195 7.99 -14.19 7.25
C VAL A 195 8.25 -15.69 7.41
N LEU A 196 7.20 -16.52 7.39
CA LEU A 196 7.34 -17.97 7.48
C LEU A 196 8.16 -18.54 6.31
N GLY A 197 7.93 -18.04 5.09
CA GLY A 197 8.71 -18.41 3.92
C GLY A 197 10.18 -18.04 4.06
N ALA A 198 10.49 -16.84 4.55
CA ALA A 198 11.86 -16.42 4.82
C ALA A 198 12.53 -17.31 5.88
N VAL A 199 11.81 -17.66 6.96
CA VAL A 199 12.31 -18.57 8.01
C VAL A 199 12.60 -19.96 7.44
N VAL A 200 11.67 -20.53 6.66
CA VAL A 200 11.83 -21.86 6.05
C VAL A 200 12.99 -21.86 5.06
N LEU A 201 13.09 -20.87 4.17
CA LEU A 201 14.19 -20.75 3.21
C LEU A 201 15.54 -20.57 3.91
N THR A 202 15.58 -19.74 4.97
CA THR A 202 16.79 -19.56 5.78
C THR A 202 17.19 -20.86 6.47
N ALA A 203 16.23 -21.57 7.07
CA ALA A 203 16.48 -22.87 7.69
C ALA A 203 16.97 -23.90 6.66
N GLN A 204 16.37 -23.97 5.47
CA GLN A 204 16.84 -24.83 4.39
C GLN A 204 18.27 -24.47 3.97
N TYR A 205 18.56 -23.18 3.77
CA TYR A 205 19.88 -22.71 3.39
C TYR A 205 20.95 -23.07 4.43
N PHE A 206 20.66 -22.92 5.73
CA PHE A 206 21.64 -23.19 6.78
C PHE A 206 21.68 -24.64 7.28
N LEU A 207 20.63 -25.44 7.06
CA LEU A 207 20.60 -26.83 7.52
C LEU A 207 20.87 -27.82 6.39
N ILE A 208 20.31 -27.59 5.21
CA ILE A 208 20.40 -28.52 4.09
C ILE A 208 21.70 -28.28 3.31
N LEU A 209 22.01 -27.03 2.96
CA LEU A 209 23.16 -26.71 2.13
C LEU A 209 24.50 -27.18 2.72
N PRO A 210 24.77 -27.05 4.04
CA PRO A 210 26.01 -27.56 4.62
C PRO A 210 26.12 -29.09 4.58
N LEU A 211 25.00 -29.82 4.71
CA LEU A 211 25.01 -31.28 4.59
C LEU A 211 25.43 -31.72 3.17
N PHE A 212 24.88 -31.06 2.14
CA PHE A 212 25.27 -31.30 0.75
C PHE A 212 26.72 -30.87 0.48
N ALA A 213 27.16 -29.73 1.03
CA ALA A 213 28.54 -29.27 0.90
C ALA A 213 29.54 -30.26 1.55
N LEU A 214 29.20 -30.83 2.71
CA LEU A 214 30.01 -31.84 3.38
C LEU A 214 30.02 -33.16 2.61
N ALA A 215 28.88 -33.59 2.07
CA ALA A 215 28.78 -34.78 1.23
C ALA A 215 29.59 -34.62 -0.07
N ALA A 216 29.47 -33.47 -0.75
CA ALA A 216 30.23 -33.14 -1.96
C ALA A 216 31.74 -33.09 -1.66
N LYS A 217 32.15 -32.46 -0.56
CA LYS A 217 33.56 -32.43 -0.14
C LYS A 217 34.10 -33.83 0.19
N ARG A 218 33.28 -34.72 0.76
CA ARG A 218 33.64 -36.13 0.98
C ARG A 218 33.73 -36.91 -0.33
N SER A 219 32.84 -36.66 -1.29
CA SER A 219 32.89 -37.27 -2.63
C SER A 219 34.12 -36.83 -3.40
N ALA A 220 34.40 -35.52 -3.44
CA ALA A 220 35.57 -34.96 -4.11
C ALA A 220 36.91 -35.46 -3.52
N ARG A 221 36.93 -35.88 -2.25
CA ARG A 221 38.10 -36.54 -1.63
C ARG A 221 38.25 -38.02 -2.03
N ARG A 222 37.17 -38.65 -2.50
CA ARG A 222 37.14 -40.03 -2.98
C ARG A 222 37.37 -40.11 -4.49
N GLU A 223 37.12 -39.02 -5.21
CA GLU A 223 37.53 -38.87 -6.59
C GLU A 223 39.06 -38.80 -6.65
N GLY A 224 39.66 -39.68 -7.44
CA GLY A 224 41.10 -39.67 -7.66
C GLY A 224 41.54 -38.36 -8.31
N VAL A 225 42.74 -37.89 -7.96
CA VAL A 225 43.29 -36.68 -8.56
C VAL A 225 43.72 -36.99 -10.00
N GLY A 226 43.05 -36.38 -10.97
CA GLY A 226 43.41 -36.42 -12.38
C GLY A 226 42.67 -37.46 -13.22
N TRP A 227 43.06 -37.54 -14.49
CA TRP A 227 42.56 -38.54 -15.42
C TRP A 227 43.22 -39.88 -15.12
N THR A 228 42.46 -40.87 -14.65
CA THR A 228 42.95 -42.25 -14.61
C THR A 228 42.88 -42.85 -16.00
N ALA A 229 44.02 -43.31 -16.52
CA ALA A 229 44.05 -44.05 -17.77
C ALA A 229 43.16 -45.29 -17.63
N VAL A 230 42.15 -45.42 -18.51
CA VAL A 230 41.35 -46.63 -18.60
C VAL A 230 42.29 -47.77 -18.98
N ALA A 231 42.35 -48.83 -18.17
CA ALA A 231 43.22 -49.96 -18.44
C ALA A 231 42.98 -50.51 -19.86
N PRO A 232 44.02 -50.72 -20.68
CA PRO A 232 43.89 -51.13 -22.08
C PRO A 232 43.19 -52.47 -22.25
N GLU A 233 43.15 -53.31 -21.21
CA GLU A 233 42.46 -54.60 -21.22
C GLU A 233 40.95 -54.48 -21.52
N ARG A 234 40.32 -53.35 -21.21
CA ARG A 234 38.89 -53.14 -21.50
C ARG A 234 38.61 -52.85 -22.98
N ASN A 235 39.63 -52.49 -23.76
CA ASN A 235 39.55 -52.20 -25.20
C ASN A 235 40.01 -53.36 -26.09
N GLY A 236 40.33 -54.54 -25.53
CA GLY A 236 40.65 -55.76 -26.31
C GLY A 236 39.49 -56.31 -27.16
N GLY A 237 38.34 -55.63 -27.18
CA GLY A 237 37.20 -55.95 -28.06
C GLY A 237 37.33 -55.40 -29.48
N LEU A 238 38.24 -54.45 -29.75
CA LEU A 238 38.35 -53.78 -31.06
C LEU A 238 39.39 -54.39 -32.00
N GLU A 239 40.29 -55.26 -31.54
CA GLU A 239 41.28 -55.96 -32.38
C GLU A 239 40.72 -57.21 -33.10
N ARG A 240 39.42 -57.49 -33.03
CA ARG A 240 38.76 -58.64 -33.70
C ARG A 240 38.00 -58.29 -34.99
N GLN A 241 38.29 -57.15 -35.63
CA GLN A 241 37.51 -56.68 -36.78
C GLN A 241 38.28 -56.34 -38.07
N TYR A 242 39.56 -56.74 -38.20
CA TYR A 242 40.24 -56.73 -39.50
C TYR A 242 41.00 -58.03 -39.73
#